data_AF-A0A7Y4ZFA1-F1
#
_entry.id   AF-A0A7Y4ZFA1-F1
#
_cell.length_a   1.000
_cell.length_b   1.000
_cell.length_c   1.000
_cell.angle_alpha   90.00
_cell.angle_beta   90.00
_cell.angle_gamma   90.00
#
_symmetry.space_group_name_H-M   'P 1'
#
loop_
_entity.id
_entity.type
_entity.pdbx_description
1 polymer ?
#
loop_
_entity_poly.entity_id
_entity_poly.type
_entity_poly.pdbx_seq_one_letter_code
_entity_poly.pdbx_strand_id
1 'polypeptide(L)'
;MSNENDSAHPSAPPRSHGGDLRGAVKLAIVATTGITDLVEEMHRTIASGPGILGQPLSRPVRALTRLVYGPIRGITNLVGTSIDVVLSQLGSLLGESVPGPERDATLAALNGVLGDYLAETKNPLAISMDLRFEGRPLSLEPTALASAMPGATGKLLVLVHGSSMNDRQWNRGGHDHGASLAADLGYTPVYVRYNSGLHISTNGRELAAQLEALVKAWPVPLEEVTLLGHSMGGLVSRSACHIAALEHLTWLPKVRNLVCLGSPHHGSPLERGGNLVDVLLGISAYSAPFARLGKIRSAGVTDLRYGNVVDADWTDRMRFARSADLRHGLPLPEGIACYAIAGTTSKTPSLSRRSGGASLRDALLGDGLVPVESALGIHTRPSLGLAFPEDHRWIAMGTAHLELLSSTAVYEKLREWLDR
;
A
#
# COMPACT_ATOMS: atom_id res chain seq x y z
N MET A 1 -61.58 -19.56 29.74
CA MET A 1 -60.81 -18.38 29.29
C MET A 1 -59.37 -18.66 29.66
N SER A 2 -58.63 -19.22 28.72
CA SER A 2 -57.28 -19.75 28.93
C SER A 2 -56.27 -18.79 28.32
N ASN A 3 -55.26 -18.42 29.09
CA ASN A 3 -54.11 -17.61 28.69
C ASN A 3 -53.30 -18.31 27.59
N GLU A 4 -53.03 -17.61 26.49
CA GLU A 4 -52.02 -18.01 25.50
C GLU A 4 -50.72 -17.23 25.73
N ASN A 5 -49.64 -18.00 25.80
CA ASN A 5 -48.27 -17.61 26.05
C ASN A 5 -47.66 -16.98 24.79
N ASP A 6 -47.10 -15.78 24.97
CA ASP A 6 -46.22 -15.11 24.01
C ASP A 6 -44.97 -15.96 23.75
N SER A 7 -44.76 -16.39 22.50
CA SER A 7 -43.51 -17.01 22.05
C SER A 7 -42.68 -15.96 21.33
N ALA A 8 -41.75 -15.37 22.08
CA ALA A 8 -40.74 -14.46 21.55
C ALA A 8 -39.85 -15.20 20.53
N HIS A 9 -39.95 -14.82 19.26
CA HIS A 9 -38.95 -15.13 18.25
C HIS A 9 -37.63 -14.43 18.62
N PRO A 10 -36.47 -15.12 18.66
CA PRO A 10 -35.20 -14.46 18.86
C PRO A 10 -34.90 -13.57 17.65
N SER A 11 -34.90 -12.26 17.86
CA SER A 11 -34.45 -11.27 16.89
C SER A 11 -33.02 -11.59 16.47
N ALA A 12 -32.80 -11.77 15.17
CA ALA A 12 -31.48 -11.97 14.61
C ALA A 12 -30.55 -10.81 15.03
N PRO A 13 -29.29 -11.10 15.42
CA PRO A 13 -28.36 -10.07 15.84
C PRO A 13 -28.16 -9.04 14.72
N PRO A 14 -27.94 -7.75 15.04
CA PRO A 14 -27.71 -6.72 14.04
C PRO A 14 -26.52 -7.12 13.16
N ARG A 15 -26.72 -7.12 11.84
CA ARG A 15 -25.67 -7.39 10.87
C ARG A 15 -24.54 -6.37 11.07
N SER A 16 -23.37 -6.85 11.46
CA SER A 16 -22.15 -6.04 11.51
C SER A 16 -21.38 -6.23 10.20
N HIS A 17 -20.82 -5.15 9.68
CA HIS A 17 -20.02 -5.18 8.45
C HIS A 17 -18.88 -6.22 8.51
N GLY A 18 -18.28 -6.45 9.69
CA GLY A 18 -17.27 -7.50 9.91
C GLY A 18 -17.83 -8.93 9.91
N GLY A 19 -19.09 -9.13 10.30
CA GLY A 19 -19.78 -10.42 10.16
C GLY A 19 -20.05 -10.76 8.70
N ASP A 20 -20.44 -9.75 7.91
CA ASP A 20 -20.68 -9.89 6.46
C ASP A 20 -19.36 -10.11 5.68
N LEU A 21 -18.27 -9.44 6.08
CA LEU A 21 -16.94 -9.66 5.50
C LEU A 21 -16.38 -11.05 5.83
N ARG A 22 -16.49 -11.49 7.09
CA ARG A 22 -16.11 -12.85 7.52
C ARG A 22 -16.94 -13.91 6.78
N GLY A 23 -18.24 -13.65 6.59
CA GLY A 23 -19.14 -14.46 5.79
C GLY A 23 -18.73 -14.53 4.32
N ALA A 24 -18.41 -13.39 3.70
CA ALA A 24 -17.99 -13.29 2.31
C ALA A 24 -16.63 -13.97 2.05
N VAL A 25 -15.67 -13.83 2.96
CA VAL A 25 -14.36 -14.50 2.90
C VAL A 25 -14.55 -16.01 3.02
N LYS A 26 -15.33 -16.48 3.99
CA LYS A 26 -15.66 -17.90 4.15
C LYS A 26 -16.37 -18.46 2.91
N LEU A 27 -17.31 -17.69 2.34
CA LEU A 27 -18.02 -18.07 1.12
C LEU A 27 -17.11 -18.11 -0.11
N ALA A 28 -16.16 -17.18 -0.25
CA ALA A 28 -15.19 -17.15 -1.34
C ALA A 28 -14.20 -18.32 -1.29
N ILE A 29 -13.80 -18.73 -0.07
CA ILE A 29 -12.99 -19.93 0.17
C ILE A 29 -13.79 -21.17 -0.24
N VAL A 30 -15.01 -21.33 0.28
CA VAL A 30 -15.90 -22.46 -0.07
C VAL A 30 -16.19 -22.52 -1.57
N ALA A 31 -16.43 -21.38 -2.21
CA ALA A 31 -16.67 -21.29 -3.65
C ALA A 31 -15.41 -21.66 -4.46
N THR A 32 -14.22 -21.25 -4.02
CA THR A 32 -12.96 -21.60 -4.69
C THR A 32 -12.66 -23.09 -4.58
N THR A 33 -12.94 -23.72 -3.42
CA THR A 33 -12.84 -25.17 -3.25
C THR A 33 -13.82 -25.89 -4.18
N GLY A 34 -15.09 -25.47 -4.20
CA GLY A 34 -16.13 -26.08 -5.03
C GLY A 34 -15.87 -25.97 -6.54
N ILE A 35 -15.33 -24.84 -7.01
CA ILE A 35 -14.93 -24.67 -8.42
C ILE A 35 -13.74 -25.59 -8.76
N THR A 36 -12.78 -25.71 -7.84
CA THR A 36 -11.60 -26.58 -8.03
C THR A 36 -12.03 -28.05 -8.14
N ASP A 37 -12.97 -28.48 -7.29
CA ASP A 37 -13.53 -29.83 -7.33
C ASP A 37 -14.29 -30.09 -8.63
N LEU A 38 -15.06 -29.11 -9.12
CA LEU A 38 -15.83 -29.23 -10.36
C LEU A 38 -14.91 -29.31 -11.59
N VAL A 39 -13.84 -28.52 -11.63
CA VAL A 39 -12.84 -28.56 -12.71
C VAL A 39 -12.03 -29.86 -12.66
N GLU A 40 -11.66 -30.36 -11.47
CA GLU A 40 -11.00 -31.67 -11.35
C GLU A 40 -11.91 -32.80 -11.83
N GLU A 41 -13.18 -32.77 -11.46
CA GLU A 41 -14.17 -33.77 -11.90
C GLU A 41 -14.37 -33.72 -13.42
N MET A 42 -14.38 -32.52 -13.99
CA MET A 42 -14.46 -32.32 -15.44
C MET A 42 -13.20 -32.85 -16.16
N HIS A 43 -12.00 -32.51 -15.69
CA HIS A 43 -10.75 -33.02 -16.26
C HIS A 43 -10.63 -34.54 -16.11
N ARG A 44 -11.07 -35.09 -14.97
CA ARG A 44 -11.13 -36.53 -14.77
C ARG A 44 -12.09 -37.18 -15.76
N THR A 45 -13.27 -36.62 -15.95
CA THR A 45 -14.29 -37.18 -16.85
C THR A 45 -13.84 -37.14 -18.32
N ILE A 46 -13.23 -36.03 -18.76
CA ILE A 46 -12.72 -35.87 -20.13
C ILE A 46 -11.53 -36.79 -20.39
N ALA A 47 -10.55 -36.83 -19.48
CA ALA A 47 -9.33 -37.60 -19.67
C ALA A 47 -9.51 -39.11 -19.42
N SER A 48 -10.55 -39.53 -18.68
CA SER A 48 -10.84 -40.95 -18.46
C SER A 48 -11.49 -41.65 -19.66
N GLY A 49 -11.91 -40.89 -20.69
CA GLY A 49 -12.47 -41.39 -21.94
C GLY A 49 -13.99 -41.66 -21.90
N PRO A 50 -14.59 -42.07 -23.04
CA PRO A 50 -16.04 -42.23 -23.17
C PRO A 50 -16.59 -43.31 -22.25
N GLY A 51 -17.69 -43.02 -21.54
CA GLY A 51 -18.30 -43.92 -20.55
C GLY A 51 -18.76 -45.28 -21.11
N ILE A 52 -19.02 -45.36 -22.41
CA ILE A 52 -19.43 -46.58 -23.13
C ILE A 52 -18.30 -47.64 -23.17
N LEU A 53 -17.04 -47.22 -22.99
CA LEU A 53 -15.86 -48.10 -22.99
C LEU A 53 -15.35 -48.42 -21.56
N GLY A 54 -16.13 -48.12 -20.52
CA GLY A 54 -15.78 -48.45 -19.13
C GLY A 54 -14.67 -47.60 -18.50
N GLN A 55 -14.32 -46.46 -19.10
CA GLN A 55 -13.30 -45.50 -18.62
C GLN A 55 -11.95 -46.16 -18.26
N PRO A 56 -11.22 -46.74 -19.24
CA PRO A 56 -10.02 -47.53 -19.01
C PRO A 56 -8.86 -46.74 -18.39
N LEU A 57 -8.87 -45.41 -18.51
CA LEU A 57 -7.85 -44.51 -17.98
C LEU A 57 -8.22 -43.89 -16.61
N SER A 58 -9.36 -44.28 -16.02
CA SER A 58 -9.88 -43.67 -14.79
C SER A 58 -8.93 -43.77 -13.58
N ARG A 59 -8.19 -44.88 -13.44
CA ARG A 59 -7.22 -45.09 -12.37
C ARG A 59 -5.95 -44.23 -12.53
N PRO A 60 -5.23 -44.26 -13.67
CA PRO A 60 -4.06 -43.41 -13.87
C PRO A 60 -4.40 -41.91 -13.91
N VAL A 61 -5.53 -41.53 -14.53
CA VAL A 61 -5.99 -40.14 -14.55
C VAL A 61 -6.29 -39.65 -13.14
N ARG A 62 -6.95 -40.45 -12.30
CA ARG A 62 -7.23 -40.11 -10.90
C ARG A 62 -5.96 -39.95 -10.06
N ALA A 63 -4.93 -40.75 -10.31
CA ALA A 63 -3.64 -40.60 -9.65
C ALA A 63 -2.95 -39.28 -10.05
N LEU A 64 -2.98 -38.94 -11.34
CA LEU A 64 -2.42 -37.70 -11.87
C LEU A 64 -3.20 -36.46 -11.40
N THR A 65 -4.53 -36.50 -11.45
CA THR A 65 -5.37 -35.40 -10.92
C THR A 65 -5.16 -35.24 -9.42
N ARG A 66 -5.05 -36.33 -8.64
CA ARG A 66 -4.72 -36.24 -7.22
C ARG A 66 -3.34 -35.62 -6.95
N LEU A 67 -2.36 -35.83 -7.84
CA LEU A 67 -1.03 -35.25 -7.72
C LEU A 67 -1.01 -33.75 -8.07
N VAL A 68 -1.85 -33.33 -9.02
CA VAL A 68 -1.99 -31.92 -9.44
C VAL A 68 -2.90 -31.12 -8.50
N TYR A 69 -4.04 -31.67 -8.11
CA TYR A 69 -5.07 -31.01 -7.29
C TYR A 69 -4.90 -31.27 -5.79
N GLY A 70 -4.16 -32.30 -5.38
CA GLY A 70 -3.85 -32.61 -3.98
C GLY A 70 -3.13 -31.47 -3.25
N PRO A 71 -2.06 -30.87 -3.81
CA PRO A 71 -1.42 -29.69 -3.25
C PRO A 71 -2.36 -28.46 -3.21
N ILE A 72 -3.20 -28.29 -4.22
CA ILE A 72 -4.20 -27.21 -4.29
C ILE A 72 -5.22 -27.36 -3.16
N ARG A 73 -5.74 -28.58 -2.92
CA ARG A 73 -6.58 -28.90 -1.75
C ARG A 73 -5.83 -28.80 -0.43
N GLY A 74 -4.56 -29.18 -0.36
CA GLY A 74 -3.75 -29.08 0.86
C GLY A 74 -3.63 -27.64 1.34
N ILE A 75 -3.36 -26.72 0.41
CA ILE A 75 -3.31 -25.27 0.66
C ILE A 75 -4.72 -24.73 0.97
N THR A 76 -5.75 -25.19 0.26
CA THR A 76 -7.13 -24.71 0.46
C THR A 76 -7.78 -25.23 1.76
N ASN A 77 -7.43 -26.44 2.20
CA ASN A 77 -7.86 -27.01 3.48
C ASN A 77 -7.08 -26.41 4.66
N LEU A 78 -5.82 -25.99 4.46
CA LEU A 78 -5.11 -25.11 5.40
C LEU A 78 -5.81 -23.74 5.53
N VAL A 79 -6.44 -23.26 4.47
CA VAL A 79 -7.33 -22.07 4.46
C VAL A 79 -8.74 -22.37 5.04
N GLY A 80 -9.06 -23.64 5.30
CA GLY A 80 -10.23 -24.07 6.08
C GLY A 80 -10.05 -23.93 7.60
N THR A 81 -8.80 -23.81 8.06
CA THR A 81 -8.46 -23.29 9.38
C THR A 81 -8.75 -21.79 9.36
N SER A 82 -9.50 -21.26 10.33
CA SER A 82 -9.85 -19.84 10.34
C SER A 82 -8.56 -18.99 10.26
N ILE A 83 -8.59 -17.93 9.45
CA ILE A 83 -7.48 -16.96 9.32
C ILE A 83 -7.00 -16.53 10.73
N ASP A 84 -7.91 -16.42 11.68
CA ASP A 84 -7.63 -16.10 13.09
C ASP A 84 -6.72 -17.13 13.79
N VAL A 85 -6.80 -18.43 13.46
CA VAL A 85 -5.92 -19.48 14.03
C VAL A 85 -4.52 -19.43 13.42
N VAL A 86 -4.42 -19.16 12.12
CA VAL A 86 -3.11 -19.00 11.46
C VAL A 86 -2.42 -17.72 11.94
N LEU A 87 -3.18 -16.63 12.07
CA LEU A 87 -2.68 -15.37 12.59
C LEU A 87 -2.32 -15.44 14.07
N SER A 88 -3.03 -16.21 14.90
CA SER A 88 -2.67 -16.37 16.31
C SER A 88 -1.39 -17.19 16.48
N GLN A 89 -1.18 -18.22 15.67
CA GLN A 89 0.07 -18.99 15.62
C GLN A 89 1.25 -18.16 15.10
N LEU A 90 1.04 -17.34 14.07
CA LEU A 90 2.02 -16.35 13.62
C LEU A 90 2.29 -15.30 14.71
N GLY A 91 1.25 -14.86 15.42
CA GLY A 91 1.34 -13.94 16.54
C GLY A 91 2.19 -14.47 17.69
N SER A 92 2.04 -15.74 18.06
CA SER A 92 2.88 -16.37 19.08
C SER A 92 4.33 -16.55 18.61
N LEU A 93 4.54 -16.95 17.35
CA LEU A 93 5.89 -17.12 16.80
C LEU A 93 6.65 -15.79 16.62
N LEU A 94 5.95 -14.74 16.16
CA LEU A 94 6.49 -13.38 16.04
C LEU A 94 6.50 -12.63 17.38
N GLY A 95 5.78 -13.13 18.39
CA GLY A 95 5.67 -12.56 19.73
C GLY A 95 6.80 -12.97 20.67
N GLU A 96 7.46 -14.12 20.42
CA GLU A 96 8.44 -14.68 21.36
C GLU A 96 9.89 -14.69 20.90
N SER A 97 10.25 -14.43 19.62
CA SER A 97 11.67 -14.40 19.23
C SER A 97 12.01 -13.54 17.99
N VAL A 98 13.06 -12.73 18.16
CA VAL A 98 13.77 -11.81 17.24
C VAL A 98 13.10 -10.45 16.96
N PRO A 99 13.36 -9.41 17.78
CA PRO A 99 13.23 -8.02 17.36
C PRO A 99 14.31 -7.73 16.30
N GLY A 100 13.92 -7.63 15.04
CA GLY A 100 14.87 -7.43 13.95
C GLY A 100 14.21 -6.98 12.63
N PRO A 101 15.01 -6.48 11.66
CA PRO A 101 14.52 -5.93 10.39
C PRO A 101 13.62 -6.88 9.60
N GLU A 102 13.90 -8.19 9.62
CA GLU A 102 13.14 -9.20 8.87
C GLU A 102 11.72 -9.38 9.43
N ARG A 103 11.56 -9.30 10.76
CA ARG A 103 10.26 -9.33 11.42
C ARG A 103 9.43 -8.11 11.03
N ASP A 104 10.02 -6.92 11.08
CA ASP A 104 9.32 -5.69 10.70
C ASP A 104 8.94 -5.70 9.20
N ALA A 105 9.79 -6.24 8.33
CA ALA A 105 9.47 -6.42 6.92
C ALA A 105 8.31 -7.41 6.70
N THR A 106 8.30 -8.53 7.44
CA THR A 106 7.23 -9.52 7.38
C THR A 106 5.91 -8.96 7.90
N LEU A 107 5.92 -8.23 9.02
CA LEU A 107 4.73 -7.57 9.56
C LEU A 107 4.21 -6.49 8.62
N ALA A 108 5.09 -5.68 8.03
CA ALA A 108 4.73 -4.67 7.04
C ALA A 108 4.08 -5.30 5.81
N ALA A 109 4.65 -6.39 5.30
CA ALA A 109 4.08 -7.15 4.20
C ALA A 109 2.69 -7.72 4.54
N LEU A 110 2.55 -8.33 5.71
CA LEU A 110 1.27 -8.85 6.19
C LEU A 110 0.21 -7.76 6.29
N ASN A 111 0.56 -6.59 6.86
CA ASN A 111 -0.35 -5.45 6.95
C ASN A 111 -0.63 -4.84 5.58
N GLY A 112 0.31 -4.82 4.65
CA GLY A 112 0.03 -4.41 3.27
C GLY A 112 -1.07 -5.26 2.60
N VAL A 113 -1.11 -6.56 2.89
CA VAL A 113 -2.09 -7.50 2.29
C VAL A 113 -3.42 -7.54 3.04
N LEU A 114 -3.36 -7.58 4.38
CA LEU A 114 -4.50 -7.91 5.25
C LEU A 114 -4.73 -6.86 6.34
N GLY A 115 -4.06 -5.71 6.27
CA GLY A 115 -3.99 -4.77 7.37
C GLY A 115 -5.32 -4.17 7.80
N ASP A 116 -6.27 -4.00 6.88
CA ASP A 116 -7.62 -3.56 7.19
C ASP A 116 -8.43 -4.63 7.94
N TYR A 117 -8.33 -5.90 7.52
CA TYR A 117 -8.89 -7.02 8.28
C TYR A 117 -8.25 -7.12 9.68
N LEU A 118 -6.94 -6.99 9.78
CA LEU A 118 -6.23 -7.02 11.06
C LEU A 118 -6.70 -5.89 11.98
N ALA A 119 -6.86 -4.68 11.45
CA ALA A 119 -7.35 -3.54 12.22
C ALA A 119 -8.81 -3.72 12.66
N GLU A 120 -9.69 -4.13 11.75
CA GLU A 120 -11.12 -4.35 12.04
C GLU A 120 -11.33 -5.44 13.09
N THR A 121 -10.54 -6.51 13.03
CA THR A 121 -10.59 -7.61 14.00
C THR A 121 -9.80 -7.34 15.28
N LYS A 122 -9.18 -6.16 15.41
CA LYS A 122 -8.31 -5.78 16.55
C LYS A 122 -7.20 -6.81 16.79
N ASN A 123 -6.63 -7.34 15.71
CA ASN A 123 -5.58 -8.32 15.77
C ASN A 123 -4.27 -7.67 16.28
N PRO A 124 -3.52 -8.31 17.20
CA PRO A 124 -2.24 -7.77 17.71
C PRO A 124 -1.15 -7.55 16.63
N LEU A 125 -1.30 -8.17 15.46
CA LEU A 125 -0.40 -7.98 14.31
C LEU A 125 -0.73 -6.72 13.51
N ALA A 126 -1.86 -6.05 13.78
CA ALA A 126 -2.19 -4.78 13.15
C ALA A 126 -1.17 -3.72 13.54
N ILE A 127 -0.54 -3.08 12.55
CA ILE A 127 0.36 -1.96 12.78
C ILE A 127 -0.48 -0.73 13.13
N SER A 128 -0.22 -0.15 14.31
CA SER A 128 -0.65 1.23 14.61
C SER A 128 0.36 2.20 14.01
N MET A 129 -0.11 3.39 13.59
CA MET A 129 0.81 4.41 13.10
C MET A 129 1.70 4.91 14.24
N ASP A 130 3.00 4.99 13.99
CA ASP A 130 3.95 5.67 14.88
C ASP A 130 5.01 6.46 14.09
N LEU A 131 5.57 7.47 14.74
CA LEU A 131 6.68 8.27 14.23
C LEU A 131 7.98 7.74 14.85
N ARG A 132 9.02 7.62 14.04
CA ARG A 132 10.26 6.95 14.45
C ARG A 132 11.49 7.77 14.15
N PHE A 133 12.45 7.69 15.05
CA PHE A 133 13.80 8.24 14.90
C PHE A 133 14.81 7.13 15.20
N GLU A 134 15.79 6.94 14.32
CA GLU A 134 16.79 5.86 14.43
C GLU A 134 16.16 4.47 14.66
N GLY A 135 15.02 4.21 14.02
CA GLY A 135 14.28 2.95 14.10
C GLY A 135 13.57 2.71 15.44
N ARG A 136 13.46 3.71 16.32
CA ARG A 136 12.74 3.66 17.60
C ARG A 136 11.50 4.54 17.56
N PRO A 137 10.38 4.14 18.20
CA PRO A 137 9.19 4.98 18.26
C PRO A 137 9.46 6.22 19.11
N LEU A 138 8.96 7.36 18.65
CA LEU A 138 9.00 8.64 19.35
C LEU A 138 7.80 8.76 20.28
N SER A 139 8.04 9.25 21.49
CA SER A 139 6.98 9.79 22.34
C SER A 139 6.80 11.27 22.00
N LEU A 140 5.59 11.68 21.63
CA LEU A 140 5.29 13.06 21.21
C LEU A 140 5.09 14.02 22.38
N GLU A 141 5.93 13.88 23.39
CA GLU A 141 6.02 14.76 24.56
C GLU A 141 7.28 15.62 24.44
N PRO A 142 7.22 16.94 24.70
CA PRO A 142 8.35 17.85 24.44
C PRO A 142 9.68 17.41 25.06
N THR A 143 9.66 16.95 26.32
CA THR A 143 10.87 16.49 27.04
C THR A 143 11.40 15.18 26.48
N ALA A 144 10.51 14.27 26.04
CA ALA A 144 10.90 13.01 25.44
C ALA A 144 11.50 13.21 24.05
N LEU A 145 10.94 14.11 23.24
CA LEU A 145 11.49 14.46 21.93
C LEU A 145 12.85 15.13 22.06
N ALA A 146 13.02 16.09 22.98
CA ALA A 146 14.30 16.76 23.20
C ALA A 146 15.39 15.77 23.65
N SER A 147 15.03 14.77 24.45
CA SER A 147 15.94 13.69 24.88
C SER A 147 16.28 12.72 23.76
N ALA A 148 15.29 12.34 22.94
CA ALA A 148 15.48 11.42 21.82
C ALA A 148 16.25 12.05 20.65
N MET A 149 16.10 13.37 20.45
CA MET A 149 16.67 14.12 19.32
C MET A 149 17.37 15.39 19.82
N PRO A 150 18.49 15.29 20.56
CA PRO A 150 19.20 16.45 21.09
C PRO A 150 19.78 17.35 20.00
N GLY A 151 19.96 16.82 18.79
CA GLY A 151 20.39 17.56 17.59
C GLY A 151 19.25 18.03 16.68
N ALA A 152 17.99 18.03 17.16
CA ALA A 152 16.85 18.48 16.35
C ALA A 152 17.05 19.92 15.86
N THR A 153 16.87 20.13 14.57
CA THR A 153 16.99 21.43 13.89
C THR A 153 15.61 22.03 13.62
N GLY A 154 15.59 23.29 13.15
CA GLY A 154 14.37 23.94 12.66
C GLY A 154 13.83 23.34 11.36
N LYS A 155 14.54 22.39 10.74
CA LYS A 155 14.18 21.74 9.46
C LYS A 155 13.75 20.29 9.71
N LEU A 156 12.45 20.04 9.73
CA LEU A 156 11.90 18.68 9.89
C LEU A 156 11.70 18.02 8.53
N LEU A 157 12.25 16.81 8.35
CA LEU A 157 11.98 15.95 7.20
C LEU A 157 11.14 14.75 7.63
N VAL A 158 9.95 14.59 7.07
CA VAL A 158 9.06 13.46 7.35
C VAL A 158 9.07 12.48 6.18
N LEU A 159 9.52 11.25 6.43
CA LEU A 159 9.64 10.21 5.42
C LEU A 159 8.48 9.21 5.51
N VAL A 160 7.69 9.10 4.44
CA VAL A 160 6.49 8.25 4.38
C VAL A 160 6.71 7.11 3.39
N HIS A 161 6.81 5.89 3.89
CA HIS A 161 7.12 4.71 3.07
C HIS A 161 5.94 4.27 2.17
N GLY A 162 6.24 3.40 1.20
CA GLY A 162 5.26 2.81 0.29
C GLY A 162 4.45 1.64 0.87
N SER A 163 3.67 0.99 0.02
CA SER A 163 2.87 -0.18 0.40
C SER A 163 3.76 -1.37 0.79
N SER A 164 3.34 -2.13 1.80
CA SER A 164 4.05 -3.33 2.30
C SER A 164 5.49 -3.05 2.75
N MET A 165 5.76 -1.81 3.17
CA MET A 165 7.04 -1.34 3.67
C MET A 165 6.96 -0.88 5.13
N ASN A 166 8.10 -0.62 5.75
CA ASN A 166 8.26 0.02 7.05
C ASN A 166 9.36 1.11 6.99
N ASP A 167 9.51 1.84 8.10
CA ASP A 167 10.49 2.92 8.31
C ASP A 167 11.92 2.51 7.98
N ARG A 168 12.35 1.31 8.36
CA ARG A 168 13.74 0.85 8.21
C ARG A 168 14.13 0.60 6.76
N GLN A 169 13.15 0.41 5.86
CA GLN A 169 13.39 0.11 4.46
C GLN A 169 13.74 1.34 3.61
N TRP A 170 13.74 2.55 4.21
CA TRP A 170 14.38 3.72 3.62
C TRP A 170 15.89 3.54 3.47
N ASN A 171 16.53 2.81 4.39
CA ASN A 171 17.89 2.36 4.20
C ASN A 171 17.90 1.17 3.22
N ARG A 172 18.35 1.43 2.00
CA ARG A 172 18.42 0.45 0.92
C ARG A 172 19.75 0.57 0.19
N GLY A 173 20.42 -0.56 0.00
CA GLY A 173 21.71 -0.59 -0.70
C GLY A 173 22.79 0.26 -0.01
N GLY A 174 22.69 0.46 1.31
CA GLY A 174 23.60 1.32 2.08
C GLY A 174 23.30 2.82 1.97
N HIS A 175 22.20 3.21 1.31
CA HIS A 175 21.77 4.60 1.13
C HIS A 175 20.45 4.86 1.83
N ASP A 176 20.31 6.04 2.43
CA ASP A 176 19.05 6.55 2.98
C ASP A 176 18.95 8.04 2.65
N HIS A 177 18.00 8.41 1.80
CA HIS A 177 17.80 9.81 1.38
C HIS A 177 17.60 10.75 2.59
N GLY A 178 16.91 10.29 3.64
CA GLY A 178 16.67 11.10 4.83
C GLY A 178 17.95 11.36 5.62
N ALA A 179 18.77 10.34 5.81
CA ALA A 179 20.06 10.48 6.47
C ALA A 179 21.04 11.36 5.67
N SER A 180 21.06 11.22 4.34
CA SER A 180 21.91 12.05 3.48
C SER A 180 21.45 13.52 3.47
N LEU A 181 20.14 13.78 3.38
CA LEU A 181 19.59 15.15 3.50
C LEU A 181 19.85 15.78 4.87
N ALA A 182 19.87 14.97 5.93
CA ALA A 182 20.26 15.42 7.26
C ALA A 182 21.73 15.89 7.30
N ALA A 183 22.63 15.07 6.73
CA ALA A 183 24.05 15.37 6.67
C ALA A 183 24.38 16.58 5.78
N ASP A 184 23.73 16.69 4.61
CA ASP A 184 24.09 17.70 3.61
C ASP A 184 23.34 19.03 3.81
N LEU A 185 22.07 19.01 4.26
CA LEU A 185 21.19 20.18 4.32
C LEU A 185 20.67 20.52 5.72
N GLY A 186 21.05 19.75 6.75
CA GLY A 186 20.70 20.01 8.15
C GLY A 186 19.26 19.64 8.53
N TYR A 187 18.62 18.74 7.78
CA TYR A 187 17.31 18.20 8.15
C TYR A 187 17.38 17.28 9.38
N THR A 188 16.29 17.21 10.12
CA THR A 188 16.06 16.17 11.15
C THR A 188 15.04 15.16 10.59
N PRO A 189 15.47 13.93 10.23
CA PRO A 189 14.59 12.96 9.60
C PRO A 189 13.74 12.20 10.63
N VAL A 190 12.42 12.19 10.43
CA VAL A 190 11.45 11.39 11.17
C VAL A 190 10.73 10.47 10.20
N TYR A 191 10.70 9.18 10.51
CA TYR A 191 10.17 8.15 9.63
C TYR A 191 8.78 7.72 10.12
N VAL A 192 7.81 7.65 9.21
CA VAL A 192 6.46 7.17 9.52
C VAL A 192 6.41 5.67 9.36
N ARG A 193 5.95 4.93 10.37
CA ARG A 193 5.54 3.54 10.26
C ARG A 193 4.03 3.48 10.31
N TYR A 194 3.40 2.83 9.32
CA TYR A 194 1.93 2.74 9.28
C TYR A 194 1.42 1.47 8.61
N ASN A 195 0.14 1.18 8.83
CA ASN A 195 -0.56 0.08 8.20
C ASN A 195 -1.01 0.46 6.78
N SER A 196 -0.16 0.14 5.81
CA SER A 196 -0.43 0.36 4.38
C SER A 196 -1.59 -0.48 3.80
N GLY A 197 -2.19 -1.37 4.58
CA GLY A 197 -3.43 -2.06 4.21
C GLY A 197 -4.69 -1.25 4.47
N LEU A 198 -4.63 -0.20 5.28
CA LEU A 198 -5.76 0.72 5.49
C LEU A 198 -5.97 1.64 4.29
N HIS A 199 -7.17 2.22 4.18
CA HIS A 199 -7.46 3.24 3.18
C HIS A 199 -6.44 4.38 3.25
N ILE A 200 -6.06 4.92 2.09
CA ILE A 200 -5.07 6.01 2.01
C ILE A 200 -5.56 7.23 2.79
N SER A 201 -6.86 7.52 2.74
CA SER A 201 -7.47 8.61 3.48
C SER A 201 -7.51 8.38 5.00
N THR A 202 -7.68 7.14 5.45
CA THR A 202 -7.56 6.76 6.86
C THR A 202 -6.14 7.00 7.37
N ASN A 203 -5.13 6.55 6.61
CA ASN A 203 -3.73 6.83 6.93
C ASN A 203 -3.42 8.33 6.84
N GLY A 204 -3.95 9.06 5.86
CA GLY A 204 -3.77 10.51 5.74
C GLY A 204 -4.29 11.27 6.97
N ARG A 205 -5.46 10.89 7.48
CA ARG A 205 -6.05 11.49 8.68
C ARG A 205 -5.20 11.24 9.93
N GLU A 206 -4.78 10.00 10.15
CA GLU A 206 -3.90 9.67 11.27
C GLU A 206 -2.55 10.40 11.16
N LEU A 207 -1.95 10.44 9.97
CA LEU A 207 -0.71 11.18 9.75
C LEU A 207 -0.88 12.68 10.04
N ALA A 208 -1.99 13.29 9.63
CA ALA A 208 -2.27 14.69 9.92
C ALA A 208 -2.33 14.96 11.43
N ALA A 209 -2.92 14.06 12.21
CA ALA A 209 -2.98 14.16 13.67
C ALA A 209 -1.60 13.97 14.33
N GLN A 210 -0.82 12.98 13.87
CA GLN A 210 0.54 12.72 14.35
C GLN A 210 1.47 13.92 14.06
N LEU A 211 1.35 14.53 12.89
CA LEU A 211 2.12 15.73 12.53
C LEU A 211 1.75 16.95 13.36
N GLU A 212 0.46 17.13 13.67
CA GLU A 212 0.02 18.20 14.56
C GLU A 212 0.62 18.04 15.96
N ALA A 213 0.62 16.83 16.51
CA ALA A 213 1.23 16.54 17.80
C ALA A 213 2.76 16.71 17.77
N LEU A 214 3.42 16.21 16.72
CA LEU A 214 4.87 16.32 16.53
C LEU A 214 5.33 17.78 16.46
N VAL A 215 4.67 18.60 15.65
CA VAL A 215 5.03 20.02 15.45
C VAL A 215 4.82 20.83 16.72
N LYS A 216 3.77 20.55 17.51
CA LYS A 216 3.54 21.20 18.81
C LYS A 216 4.60 20.86 19.84
N ALA A 217 5.10 19.63 19.82
CA ALA A 217 6.08 19.14 20.78
C ALA A 217 7.54 19.30 20.29
N TRP A 218 7.76 19.86 19.09
CA TRP A 218 9.09 19.88 18.47
C TRP A 218 10.11 20.62 19.37
N PRO A 219 11.34 20.08 19.56
CA PRO A 219 12.27 20.61 20.58
C PRO A 219 12.75 22.04 20.34
N VAL A 220 12.72 22.51 19.11
CA VAL A 220 13.18 23.85 18.69
C VAL A 220 12.12 24.53 17.82
N PRO A 221 12.17 25.86 17.60
CA PRO A 221 11.26 26.50 16.66
C PRO A 221 11.41 25.94 15.24
N LEU A 222 10.33 25.43 14.65
CA LEU A 222 10.32 24.95 13.28
C LEU A 222 10.28 26.10 12.27
N GLU A 223 11.28 26.10 11.38
CA GLU A 223 11.41 26.95 10.20
C GLU A 223 10.67 26.36 9.00
N GLU A 224 10.82 25.05 8.80
CA GLU A 224 10.17 24.32 7.72
C GLU A 224 9.89 22.85 8.03
N VAL A 225 8.87 22.32 7.36
CA VAL A 225 8.55 20.89 7.28
C VAL A 225 8.61 20.47 5.81
N THR A 226 9.34 19.39 5.54
CA THR A 226 9.39 18.74 4.22
C THR A 226 8.79 17.34 4.33
N LEU A 227 7.84 17.00 3.45
CA LEU A 227 7.29 15.65 3.34
C LEU A 227 7.93 14.93 2.15
N LEU A 228 8.56 13.77 2.39
CA LEU A 228 9.12 12.91 1.36
C LEU A 228 8.36 11.57 1.34
N GLY A 229 7.52 11.38 0.34
CA GLY A 229 6.69 10.18 0.19
C GLY A 229 7.17 9.29 -0.94
N HIS A 230 7.38 8.00 -0.65
CA HIS A 230 7.65 7.00 -1.69
C HIS A 230 6.40 6.20 -2.01
N SER A 231 6.10 6.01 -3.31
CA SER A 231 4.97 5.20 -3.78
C SER A 231 3.66 5.65 -3.12
N MET A 232 2.94 4.74 -2.43
CA MET A 232 1.76 5.03 -1.62
C MET A 232 1.97 6.19 -0.62
N GLY A 233 3.18 6.34 -0.08
CA GLY A 233 3.49 7.38 0.90
C GLY A 233 3.24 8.80 0.40
N GLY A 234 3.51 9.08 -0.88
CA GLY A 234 3.17 10.40 -1.46
C GLY A 234 1.67 10.65 -1.55
N LEU A 235 0.85 9.62 -1.72
CA LEU A 235 -0.62 9.73 -1.68
C LEU A 235 -1.13 9.95 -0.25
N VAL A 236 -0.54 9.24 0.72
CA VAL A 236 -0.83 9.44 2.15
C VAL A 236 -0.46 10.86 2.59
N SER A 237 0.70 11.38 2.18
CA SER A 237 1.10 12.77 2.45
C SER A 237 0.13 13.79 1.83
N ARG A 238 -0.30 13.59 0.58
CA ARG A 238 -1.32 14.46 -0.05
C ARG A 238 -2.65 14.43 0.69
N SER A 239 -3.09 13.25 1.12
CA SER A 239 -4.29 13.10 1.91
C SER A 239 -4.15 13.80 3.28
N ALA A 240 -3.01 13.66 3.95
CA ALA A 240 -2.74 14.36 5.21
C ALA A 240 -2.77 15.89 5.06
N CYS A 241 -2.18 16.44 4.00
CA CYS A 241 -2.28 17.87 3.71
C CYS A 241 -3.73 18.32 3.47
N HIS A 242 -4.53 17.52 2.76
CA HIS A 242 -5.93 17.82 2.55
C HIS A 242 -6.74 17.82 3.85
N ILE A 243 -6.56 16.81 4.70
CA ILE A 243 -7.18 16.75 6.03
C ILE A 243 -6.73 17.95 6.88
N ALA A 244 -5.45 18.27 6.88
CA ALA A 244 -4.93 19.40 7.63
C ALA A 244 -5.51 20.75 7.17
N ALA A 245 -5.79 20.90 5.87
CA ALA A 245 -6.44 22.08 5.34
C ALA A 245 -7.91 22.18 5.79
N LEU A 246 -8.64 21.06 5.76
CA LEU A 246 -10.03 20.98 6.22
C LEU A 246 -10.19 21.21 7.72
N GLU A 247 -9.25 20.69 8.51
CA GLU A 247 -9.26 20.77 9.98
C GLU A 247 -8.46 21.97 10.53
N HIS A 248 -7.92 22.82 9.65
CA HIS A 248 -7.11 24.00 9.99
C HIS A 248 -5.94 23.68 10.94
N LEU A 249 -5.25 22.55 10.71
CA LEU A 249 -4.13 22.12 11.54
C LEU A 249 -2.92 23.05 11.38
N THR A 250 -2.21 23.28 12.49
CA THR A 250 -1.18 24.32 12.60
C THR A 250 0.14 23.94 11.94
N TRP A 251 0.35 22.66 11.65
CA TRP A 251 1.54 22.20 10.93
C TRP A 251 1.53 22.51 9.43
N LEU A 252 0.35 22.56 8.79
CA LEU A 252 0.25 22.71 7.33
C LEU A 252 0.92 23.99 6.80
N PRO A 253 0.74 25.18 7.42
CA PRO A 253 1.42 26.41 6.98
C PRO A 253 2.95 26.37 7.11
N LYS A 254 3.51 25.41 7.87
CA LYS A 254 4.97 25.22 8.00
C LYS A 254 5.55 24.31 6.92
N VAL A 255 4.70 23.63 6.14
CA VAL A 255 5.16 22.74 5.08
C VAL A 255 5.64 23.57 3.91
N ARG A 256 6.91 23.42 3.55
CA ARG A 256 7.50 24.09 2.38
C ARG A 256 7.48 23.18 1.16
N ASN A 257 7.80 21.90 1.37
CA ASN A 257 8.04 20.96 0.29
C ASN A 257 7.24 19.68 0.49
N LEU A 258 6.67 19.17 -0.60
CA LEU A 258 6.14 17.81 -0.72
C LEU A 258 6.79 17.14 -1.93
N VAL A 259 7.58 16.11 -1.69
CA VAL A 259 8.26 15.37 -2.76
C VAL A 259 7.68 13.96 -2.87
N CYS A 260 7.22 13.59 -4.05
CA CYS A 260 6.66 12.27 -4.36
C CYS A 260 7.63 11.45 -5.23
N LEU A 261 8.10 10.32 -4.70
CA LEU A 261 8.98 9.37 -5.40
C LEU A 261 8.15 8.20 -5.95
N GLY A 262 7.89 8.18 -7.25
CA GLY A 262 7.17 7.10 -7.92
C GLY A 262 5.74 6.91 -7.42
N SER A 263 5.08 7.96 -6.94
CA SER A 263 3.73 7.86 -6.38
C SER A 263 2.68 7.63 -7.46
N PRO A 264 1.83 6.59 -7.38
CA PRO A 264 0.85 6.31 -8.42
C PRO A 264 -0.38 7.22 -8.31
N HIS A 265 -0.24 8.51 -8.64
CA HIS A 265 -1.33 9.50 -8.52
C HIS A 265 -2.59 9.14 -9.32
N HIS A 266 -2.41 8.40 -10.42
CA HIS A 266 -3.48 7.90 -11.29
C HIS A 266 -3.56 6.38 -11.34
N GLY A 267 -2.93 5.71 -10.38
CA GLY A 267 -2.81 4.26 -10.31
C GLY A 267 -1.87 3.65 -11.35
N SER A 268 -1.99 2.33 -11.57
CA SER A 268 -1.18 1.56 -12.52
C SER A 268 -2.05 0.82 -13.56
N PRO A 269 -1.74 0.86 -14.87
CA PRO A 269 -2.44 0.15 -15.94
C PRO A 269 -2.50 -1.37 -15.76
N LEU A 270 -1.54 -1.97 -15.03
CA LEU A 270 -1.52 -3.39 -14.68
C LEU A 270 -2.79 -3.83 -13.90
N GLU A 271 -3.55 -2.87 -13.38
CA GLU A 271 -4.74 -3.07 -12.58
C GLU A 271 -6.05 -3.26 -13.34
N ARG A 272 -6.10 -3.01 -14.66
CA ARG A 272 -7.32 -3.26 -15.43
C ARG A 272 -7.58 -4.77 -15.66
N GLY A 273 -6.58 -5.61 -15.36
CA GLY A 273 -6.60 -7.08 -15.56
C GLY A 273 -6.62 -7.94 -14.29
N GLY A 274 -6.46 -7.38 -13.09
CA GLY A 274 -6.53 -8.13 -11.84
C GLY A 274 -5.21 -8.67 -11.26
N ASN A 275 -4.06 -8.31 -11.84
CA ASN A 275 -2.73 -8.81 -11.46
C ASN A 275 -2.03 -8.01 -10.35
N LEU A 276 -2.68 -7.00 -9.75
CA LEU A 276 -2.04 -6.09 -8.79
C LEU A 276 -1.41 -6.81 -7.59
N VAL A 277 -2.06 -7.87 -7.15
CA VAL A 277 -1.67 -8.71 -6.01
C VAL A 277 -0.30 -9.33 -6.25
N ASP A 278 -0.03 -9.87 -7.44
CA ASP A 278 1.24 -10.52 -7.73
C ASP A 278 2.39 -9.50 -7.87
N VAL A 279 2.08 -8.25 -8.22
CA VAL A 279 3.09 -7.22 -8.50
C VAL A 279 3.44 -6.40 -7.25
N LEU A 280 2.47 -5.99 -6.43
CA LEU A 280 2.75 -5.30 -5.14
C LEU A 280 3.31 -6.25 -4.09
N LEU A 281 2.92 -7.53 -4.15
CA LEU A 281 3.45 -8.57 -3.25
C LEU A 281 4.70 -9.24 -3.79
N GLY A 282 5.14 -8.86 -5.00
CA GLY A 282 6.46 -9.18 -5.53
C GLY A 282 7.56 -8.17 -5.16
N ILE A 283 7.22 -7.06 -4.51
CA ILE A 283 8.16 -5.97 -4.14
C ILE A 283 9.16 -6.43 -3.07
N SER A 284 8.76 -7.39 -2.25
CA SER A 284 9.60 -7.94 -1.18
C SER A 284 9.52 -9.47 -1.21
N ALA A 285 10.65 -10.14 -0.99
CA ALA A 285 10.67 -11.59 -0.79
C ALA A 285 9.73 -12.03 0.34
N TYR A 286 9.43 -11.12 1.27
CA TYR A 286 8.54 -11.35 2.42
C TYR A 286 7.05 -11.22 2.09
N SER A 287 6.65 -10.49 1.03
CA SER A 287 5.23 -10.37 0.65
C SER A 287 4.79 -11.44 -0.36
N ALA A 288 5.73 -12.01 -1.12
CA ALA A 288 5.45 -13.01 -2.16
C ALA A 288 4.67 -14.25 -1.67
N PRO A 289 4.91 -14.80 -0.45
CA PRO A 289 4.12 -15.91 0.06
C PRO A 289 2.64 -15.57 0.29
N PHE A 290 2.34 -14.30 0.59
CA PHE A 290 0.99 -13.82 0.85
C PHE A 290 0.25 -13.41 -0.43
N ALA A 291 0.94 -13.35 -1.58
CA ALA A 291 0.33 -13.04 -2.88
C ALA A 291 -0.84 -13.97 -3.24
N ARG A 292 -0.74 -15.25 -2.85
CA ARG A 292 -1.80 -16.23 -3.12
C ARG A 292 -3.07 -16.03 -2.29
N LEU A 293 -2.99 -15.28 -1.17
CA LEU A 293 -4.16 -14.84 -0.42
C LEU A 293 -4.86 -13.63 -1.07
N GLY A 294 -4.25 -12.99 -2.06
CA GLY A 294 -4.70 -11.71 -2.60
C GLY A 294 -5.95 -11.74 -3.49
N LYS A 295 -6.72 -12.85 -3.50
CA LYS A 295 -8.16 -12.71 -3.74
C LYS A 295 -8.83 -11.80 -2.69
N ILE A 296 -8.17 -11.59 -1.55
CA ILE A 296 -8.45 -10.57 -0.53
C ILE A 296 -7.50 -9.40 -0.77
N ARG A 297 -7.99 -8.29 -1.29
CA ARG A 297 -7.21 -7.05 -1.45
C ARG A 297 -7.51 -6.13 -0.27
N SER A 298 -6.46 -5.67 0.40
CA SER A 298 -6.60 -4.64 1.43
C SER A 298 -7.18 -3.36 0.84
N ALA A 299 -7.78 -2.55 1.72
CA ALA A 299 -8.27 -1.22 1.39
C ALA A 299 -7.22 -0.33 0.71
N GLY A 300 -6.01 -0.25 1.27
CA GLY A 300 -4.93 0.59 0.74
C GLY A 300 -4.47 0.16 -0.65
N VAL A 301 -4.34 -1.15 -0.88
CA VAL A 301 -4.04 -1.70 -2.21
C VAL A 301 -5.15 -1.39 -3.21
N THR A 302 -6.41 -1.39 -2.77
CA THR A 302 -7.55 -1.04 -3.64
C THR A 302 -7.57 0.45 -3.99
N ASP A 303 -7.17 1.32 -3.06
CA ASP A 303 -7.09 2.77 -3.30
C ASP A 303 -6.02 3.13 -4.33
N LEU A 304 -4.91 2.38 -4.39
CA LEU A 304 -3.86 2.57 -5.41
C LEU A 304 -4.37 2.39 -6.84
N ARG A 305 -5.46 1.64 -7.04
CA ARG A 305 -6.02 1.36 -8.37
C ARG A 305 -6.25 2.58 -9.22
N TYR A 306 -6.75 3.61 -8.56
CA TYR A 306 -6.97 4.90 -9.17
C TYR A 306 -6.07 5.95 -8.51
N GLY A 307 -5.65 5.79 -7.26
CA GLY A 307 -5.01 6.83 -6.46
C GLY A 307 -6.03 7.60 -5.63
N ASN A 308 -6.97 6.88 -5.00
CA ASN A 308 -7.95 7.45 -4.08
C ASN A 308 -7.22 8.09 -2.90
N VAL A 309 -7.55 9.33 -2.56
CA VAL A 309 -6.88 10.08 -1.47
C VAL A 309 -7.87 10.66 -0.47
N VAL A 310 -9.17 10.59 -0.74
CA VAL A 310 -10.25 11.10 0.13
C VAL A 310 -11.30 10.03 0.41
N ASP A 311 -11.99 10.14 1.55
CA ASP A 311 -13.01 9.16 1.98
C ASP A 311 -14.14 9.00 0.94
N ALA A 312 -14.53 10.11 0.30
CA ALA A 312 -15.60 10.14 -0.70
C ALA A 312 -15.31 9.30 -1.96
N ASP A 313 -14.04 8.94 -2.21
CA ASP A 313 -13.66 8.14 -3.37
C ASP A 313 -14.01 6.66 -3.20
N TRP A 314 -14.19 6.17 -1.95
CA TRP A 314 -14.46 4.76 -1.65
C TRP A 314 -15.71 4.50 -0.82
N THR A 315 -16.20 5.48 -0.06
CA THR A 315 -17.45 5.37 0.71
C THR A 315 -18.62 5.05 -0.24
N ASP A 316 -19.49 4.11 0.15
CA ASP A 316 -20.65 3.60 -0.63
C ASP A 316 -20.33 2.82 -1.92
N ARG A 317 -19.10 2.35 -2.09
CA ARG A 317 -18.70 1.57 -3.28
C ARG A 317 -18.39 0.12 -2.93
N MET A 318 -18.88 -0.82 -3.74
CA MET A 318 -18.46 -2.22 -3.65
C MET A 318 -16.98 -2.34 -4.04
N ARG A 319 -16.12 -2.58 -3.05
CA ARG A 319 -14.66 -2.63 -3.14
C ARG A 319 -14.12 -3.45 -4.33
N PHE A 320 -14.77 -4.56 -4.68
CA PHE A 320 -14.33 -5.49 -5.73
C PHE A 320 -15.04 -5.31 -7.08
N ALA A 321 -16.01 -4.40 -7.18
CA ALA A 321 -16.72 -4.19 -8.44
C ALA A 321 -15.81 -3.53 -9.49
N ARG A 322 -15.95 -3.93 -10.76
CA ARG A 322 -15.35 -3.20 -11.88
C ARG A 322 -16.17 -1.93 -12.12
N SER A 323 -15.80 -0.83 -11.49
CA SER A 323 -16.36 0.50 -11.73
C SER A 323 -15.43 1.35 -12.62
N ALA A 324 -16.01 2.30 -13.34
CA ALA A 324 -15.27 3.39 -13.97
C ALA A 324 -14.57 4.26 -12.91
N ASP A 325 -13.52 4.98 -13.28
CA ASP A 325 -12.85 5.94 -12.39
C ASP A 325 -13.74 7.18 -12.20
N LEU A 326 -14.44 7.21 -11.07
CA LEU A 326 -15.45 8.20 -10.68
C LEU A 326 -14.95 9.11 -9.54
N ARG A 327 -13.63 9.17 -9.30
CA ARG A 327 -13.06 10.04 -8.28
C ARG A 327 -13.25 11.51 -8.62
N HIS A 328 -13.29 12.34 -7.58
CA HIS A 328 -13.12 13.78 -7.73
C HIS A 328 -11.61 14.11 -7.68
N GLY A 329 -11.16 15.00 -8.56
CA GLY A 329 -9.76 15.41 -8.57
C GLY A 329 -9.42 16.16 -7.30
N LEU A 330 -8.54 15.61 -6.47
CA LEU A 330 -7.90 16.36 -5.40
C LEU A 330 -6.69 17.09 -6.00
N PRO A 331 -6.62 18.44 -5.99
CA PRO A 331 -5.46 19.17 -6.48
C PRO A 331 -4.21 18.94 -5.60
N LEU A 332 -3.09 19.56 -5.97
CA LEU A 332 -1.94 19.66 -5.07
C LEU A 332 -2.24 20.68 -3.95
N PRO A 333 -1.67 20.50 -2.75
CA PRO A 333 -1.85 21.46 -1.66
C PRO A 333 -1.42 22.88 -2.06
N GLU A 334 -2.26 23.87 -1.77
CA GLU A 334 -1.95 25.27 -2.07
C GLU A 334 -0.82 25.79 -1.19
N GLY A 335 0.06 26.63 -1.77
CA GLY A 335 1.18 27.25 -1.05
C GLY A 335 2.35 26.33 -0.73
N ILE A 336 2.33 25.07 -1.16
CA ILE A 336 3.40 24.08 -0.94
C ILE A 336 4.11 23.76 -2.26
N ALA A 337 5.44 23.82 -2.27
CA ALA A 337 6.23 23.39 -3.41
C ALA A 337 6.14 21.86 -3.56
N CYS A 338 5.38 21.42 -4.55
CA CYS A 338 5.16 20.00 -4.81
C CYS A 338 6.09 19.53 -5.95
N TYR A 339 6.80 18.42 -5.73
CA TYR A 339 7.75 17.83 -6.66
C TYR A 339 7.40 16.36 -6.93
N ALA A 340 7.64 15.91 -8.17
CA ALA A 340 7.37 14.55 -8.60
C ALA A 340 8.58 13.93 -9.32
N ILE A 341 9.05 12.79 -8.82
CA ILE A 341 10.06 11.96 -9.49
C ILE A 341 9.40 10.69 -9.99
N ALA A 342 9.47 10.44 -11.29
CA ALA A 342 9.08 9.17 -11.89
C ALA A 342 10.31 8.30 -12.20
N GLY A 343 10.23 6.99 -11.95
CA GLY A 343 11.26 6.06 -12.44
C GLY A 343 10.88 5.48 -13.80
N THR A 344 11.89 5.08 -14.57
CA THR A 344 11.70 4.24 -15.75
C THR A 344 12.81 3.20 -15.82
N THR A 345 12.47 1.95 -16.11
CA THR A 345 13.47 0.89 -16.36
C THR A 345 14.21 1.08 -17.70
N SER A 346 13.75 2.01 -18.54
CA SER A 346 14.40 2.36 -19.80
C SER A 346 15.70 3.10 -19.52
N LYS A 347 16.83 2.59 -20.04
CA LYS A 347 18.17 3.21 -19.87
C LYS A 347 18.43 4.37 -20.83
N THR A 348 17.63 4.50 -21.88
CA THR A 348 17.73 5.59 -22.86
C THR A 348 16.34 6.21 -23.05
N PRO A 349 16.23 7.53 -23.27
CA PRO A 349 14.98 8.12 -23.70
C PRO A 349 14.71 7.58 -25.11
N SER A 350 13.81 6.60 -25.25
CA SER A 350 13.56 6.00 -26.55
C SER A 350 12.73 6.96 -27.42
N LEU A 351 13.39 7.93 -28.06
CA LEU A 351 12.84 8.67 -29.19
C LEU A 351 12.89 7.79 -30.44
N SER A 352 12.28 6.61 -30.38
CA SER A 352 12.00 5.83 -31.59
C SER A 352 10.86 6.54 -32.33
N ARG A 353 11.24 7.49 -33.21
CA ARG A 353 10.39 8.00 -34.30
C ARG A 353 9.96 6.83 -35.18
N ARG A 354 8.93 6.09 -34.76
CA ARG A 354 8.09 5.33 -35.71
C ARG A 354 7.08 6.33 -36.27
N SER A 355 7.16 6.53 -37.57
CA SER A 355 6.34 7.43 -38.37
C SER A 355 4.86 7.25 -38.05
N GLY A 356 4.25 8.27 -37.43
CA GLY A 356 2.84 8.30 -37.06
C GLY A 356 2.60 8.58 -35.58
N GLY A 357 2.78 9.83 -35.14
CA GLY A 357 2.10 10.38 -33.96
C GLY A 357 2.35 9.74 -32.58
N ALA A 358 3.45 9.02 -32.36
CA ALA A 358 3.76 8.49 -31.03
C ALA A 358 4.09 9.63 -30.05
N SER A 359 3.21 9.84 -29.06
CA SER A 359 3.42 10.80 -27.97
C SER A 359 4.42 10.24 -26.95
N LEU A 360 5.02 11.09 -26.11
CA LEU A 360 5.84 10.68 -24.94
C LEU A 360 5.17 9.56 -24.08
N ARG A 361 3.85 9.42 -24.22
CA ARG A 361 2.99 8.39 -23.61
C ARG A 361 3.37 6.94 -23.96
N ASP A 362 3.96 6.71 -25.13
CA ASP A 362 4.23 5.36 -25.64
C ASP A 362 5.69 4.90 -25.43
N ALA A 363 6.58 5.83 -25.07
CA ALA A 363 8.03 5.65 -25.21
C ALA A 363 8.78 5.26 -23.91
N LEU A 364 8.18 5.44 -22.74
CA LEU A 364 8.82 5.17 -21.45
C LEU A 364 7.99 4.16 -20.65
N LEU A 365 8.42 2.90 -20.70
CA LEU A 365 7.99 1.89 -19.73
C LEU A 365 8.24 2.46 -18.32
N GLY A 366 7.27 2.34 -17.41
CA GLY A 366 7.40 2.84 -16.04
C GLY A 366 8.55 2.17 -15.26
N ASP A 367 8.57 2.39 -13.96
CA ASP A 367 9.58 1.84 -13.05
C ASP A 367 9.39 0.33 -12.72
N GLY A 368 8.58 -0.36 -13.51
CA GLY A 368 8.13 -1.74 -13.27
C GLY A 368 6.81 -1.83 -12.51
N LEU A 369 6.36 -0.74 -11.87
CA LEU A 369 5.15 -0.72 -11.05
C LEU A 369 4.21 0.42 -11.44
N VAL A 370 4.75 1.63 -11.54
CA VAL A 370 4.02 2.87 -11.76
C VAL A 370 4.43 3.45 -13.12
N PRO A 371 3.47 3.78 -14.01
CA PRO A 371 3.78 4.49 -15.23
C PRO A 371 4.32 5.88 -14.93
N VAL A 372 5.20 6.36 -15.81
CA VAL A 372 5.76 7.71 -15.73
C VAL A 372 4.67 8.78 -15.64
N GLU A 373 3.63 8.72 -16.47
CA GLU A 373 2.55 9.72 -16.43
C GLU A 373 1.82 9.75 -15.08
N SER A 374 1.54 8.58 -14.50
CA SER A 374 0.90 8.47 -13.19
C SER A 374 1.78 9.06 -12.11
N ALA A 375 3.09 8.75 -12.12
CA ALA A 375 4.06 9.30 -11.19
C ALA A 375 4.25 10.82 -11.32
N LEU A 376 4.11 11.38 -12.52
CA LEU A 376 4.17 12.82 -12.77
C LEU A 376 2.83 13.53 -12.61
N GLY A 377 1.78 12.82 -12.19
CA GLY A 377 0.45 13.39 -12.02
C GLY A 377 -0.26 13.77 -13.32
N ILE A 378 0.22 13.30 -14.47
CA ILE A 378 -0.34 13.57 -15.80
C ILE A 378 -1.53 12.64 -16.04
N HIS A 379 -2.66 13.21 -16.43
CA HIS A 379 -3.89 12.47 -16.71
C HIS A 379 -4.54 12.94 -18.01
N THR A 380 -5.22 12.02 -18.72
CA THR A 380 -5.93 12.33 -19.98
C THR A 380 -7.15 13.22 -19.78
N ARG A 381 -7.87 13.04 -18.66
CA ARG A 381 -8.90 13.96 -18.15
C ARG A 381 -8.23 15.14 -17.42
N PRO A 382 -8.36 16.39 -17.90
CA PRO A 382 -7.74 17.55 -17.26
C PRO A 382 -8.16 17.79 -15.81
N SER A 383 -9.41 17.46 -15.46
CA SER A 383 -9.94 17.60 -14.09
C SER A 383 -9.26 16.71 -13.05
N LEU A 384 -8.49 15.71 -13.47
CA LEU A 384 -7.68 14.87 -12.58
C LEU A 384 -6.18 15.16 -12.69
N GLY A 385 -5.75 15.96 -13.66
CA GLY A 385 -4.33 16.30 -13.80
C GLY A 385 -3.82 17.03 -12.56
N LEU A 386 -2.68 16.58 -12.03
CA LEU A 386 -1.99 17.30 -10.97
C LEU A 386 -1.04 18.30 -11.63
N ALA A 387 -1.24 19.57 -11.34
CA ALA A 387 -0.48 20.67 -11.92
C ALA A 387 0.91 20.81 -11.28
N PHE A 388 1.70 19.73 -11.28
CA PHE A 388 3.13 19.83 -10.95
C PHE A 388 3.81 20.74 -11.99
N PRO A 389 4.51 21.81 -11.57
CA PRO A 389 5.30 22.64 -12.47
C PRO A 389 6.30 21.82 -13.28
N GLU A 390 6.67 22.29 -14.48
CA GLU A 390 7.53 21.50 -15.36
C GLU A 390 8.91 21.22 -14.77
N ASP A 391 9.47 22.22 -14.10
CA ASP A 391 10.74 22.21 -13.38
C ASP A 391 10.69 21.45 -12.04
N HIS A 392 9.49 21.09 -11.60
CA HIS A 392 9.24 20.26 -10.42
C HIS A 392 8.97 18.78 -10.77
N ARG A 393 9.06 18.43 -12.05
CA ARG A 393 8.94 17.05 -12.54
C ARG A 393 10.30 16.56 -12.99
N TRP A 394 10.64 15.33 -12.64
CA TRP A 394 11.88 14.71 -13.09
C TRP A 394 11.71 13.20 -13.33
N ILE A 395 12.45 12.66 -14.29
CA ILE A 395 12.41 11.24 -14.65
C ILE A 395 13.77 10.61 -14.38
N ALA A 396 13.81 9.66 -13.45
CA ALA A 396 14.96 8.83 -13.14
C ALA A 396 15.08 7.69 -14.18
N MET A 397 16.01 7.86 -15.12
CA MET A 397 16.27 6.88 -16.17
C MET A 397 16.95 5.62 -15.62
N GLY A 398 16.66 4.46 -16.21
CA GLY A 398 17.22 3.17 -15.81
C GLY A 398 17.01 2.80 -14.33
N THR A 399 15.96 3.34 -13.70
CA THR A 399 15.68 3.21 -12.27
C THR A 399 14.34 2.51 -12.06
N ALA A 400 14.37 1.34 -11.41
CA ALA A 400 13.18 0.60 -11.00
C ALA A 400 12.54 1.19 -9.73
N HIS A 401 11.31 0.78 -9.42
CA HIS A 401 10.48 1.41 -8.39
C HIS A 401 11.14 1.50 -7.00
N LEU A 402 11.82 0.43 -6.58
CA LEU A 402 12.54 0.42 -5.30
C LEU A 402 13.93 1.04 -5.39
N GLU A 403 14.53 1.11 -6.58
CA GLU A 403 15.82 1.76 -6.78
C GLU A 403 15.71 3.28 -6.63
N LEU A 404 14.50 3.85 -6.76
CA LEU A 404 14.23 5.25 -6.41
C LEU A 404 14.68 5.60 -4.99
N LEU A 405 14.64 4.65 -4.05
CA LEU A 405 15.04 4.86 -2.65
C LEU A 405 16.56 4.92 -2.43
N SER A 406 17.36 4.40 -3.37
CA SER A 406 18.81 4.29 -3.22
C SER A 406 19.60 4.85 -4.41
N SER A 407 18.92 5.46 -5.38
CA SER A 407 19.53 6.01 -6.58
C SER A 407 20.25 7.32 -6.26
N THR A 408 21.54 7.38 -6.57
CA THR A 408 22.35 8.60 -6.44
C THR A 408 21.78 9.75 -7.26
N ALA A 409 21.31 9.49 -8.48
CA ALA A 409 20.73 10.53 -9.34
C ALA A 409 19.43 11.10 -8.75
N VAL A 410 18.62 10.24 -8.10
CA VAL A 410 17.45 10.71 -7.35
C VAL A 410 17.88 11.58 -6.18
N TYR A 411 18.89 11.16 -5.42
CA TYR A 411 19.40 11.93 -4.29
C TYR A 411 19.93 13.31 -4.71
N GLU A 412 20.74 13.37 -5.78
CA GLU A 412 21.25 14.62 -6.32
C GLU A 412 20.12 15.58 -6.69
N LYS A 413 19.05 15.06 -7.28
CA LYS A 413 17.85 15.86 -7.62
C LYS A 413 17.08 16.32 -6.39
N LEU A 414 16.94 15.46 -5.38
CA LEU A 414 16.34 15.83 -4.09
C LEU A 414 17.12 16.98 -3.44
N ARG A 415 18.44 16.86 -3.40
CA ARG A 415 19.32 17.90 -2.85
C ARG A 415 19.20 19.21 -3.62
N GLU A 416 19.21 19.17 -4.95
CA GLU A 416 19.05 20.37 -5.80
C GLU A 416 17.71 21.10 -5.56
N TRP A 417 16.63 20.38 -5.31
CA TRP A 417 15.32 21.00 -5.06
C TRP A 417 15.17 21.52 -3.63
N LEU A 418 15.76 20.85 -2.64
CA LEU A 418 15.60 21.18 -1.22
C LEU A 418 16.65 22.15 -0.67
N ASP A 419 17.69 22.46 -1.43
CA ASP A 419 18.71 23.47 -1.09
C ASP A 419 18.29 24.92 -1.45
N ARG A 420 17.10 25.08 -2.05
CA ARG A 420 16.64 26.36 -2.63
C ARG A 420 15.95 27.30 -1.65
#